data_AF-A0A1X1J4A2-F1
#
_entry.id   AF-A0A1X1J4A2-F1
#
_cell.length_a   1.000
_cell.length_b   1.000
_cell.length_c   1.000
_cell.angle_alpha   90.00
_cell.angle_beta   90.00
_cell.angle_gamma   90.00
#
_symmetry.space_group_name_H-M   'P 1'
#
loop_
_entity.id
_entity.type
_entity.pdbx_description
1 polymer ?
#
loop_
_entity_poly.entity_id
_entity_poly.type
_entity_poly.pdbx_seq_one_letter_code
_entity_poly.pdbx_strand_id
1 'polypeptide(L)'
;MNGIEKSNRRVEMSAVLSDAVYDYEKAYTGAIEGDPETVVKDVLRNAGIDRYEIVDKMYDPDSGVAAIAVYDELTKETYISYAGTNMEADGHKDINVDAAIGLNDTLYLKEKNKPALDFYDRVEASGRYISTTTGHSYGVFQSGRVALERQVLS
;
A
#
# COMPACT_ATOMS: atom_id res chain seq x y z
N MET A 1 4.76 12.73 22.24
CA MET A 1 3.45 12.49 21.62
C MET A 1 2.58 11.74 22.61
N ASN A 2 1.40 12.26 22.94
CA ASN A 2 0.41 11.59 23.78
C ASN A 2 -0.41 10.56 22.95
N GLY A 3 -1.27 9.79 23.61
CA GLY A 3 -2.04 8.72 22.94
C GLY A 3 -2.99 9.23 21.84
N ILE A 4 -3.61 10.39 22.02
CA ILE A 4 -4.54 10.99 21.05
C ILE A 4 -3.78 11.52 19.84
N GLU A 5 -2.67 12.23 20.07
CA GLU A 5 -1.77 12.72 19.01
C GLU A 5 -1.22 11.57 18.17
N LYS A 6 -0.81 10.48 18.83
CA LYS A 6 -0.32 9.28 18.15
C LYS A 6 -1.42 8.63 17.29
N SER A 7 -2.64 8.55 17.81
CA SER A 7 -3.79 8.00 17.07
C SER A 7 -4.14 8.86 15.86
N ASN A 8 -4.19 10.19 16.00
CA ASN A 8 -4.48 11.10 14.89
C ASN A 8 -3.42 11.01 13.80
N ARG A 9 -2.13 10.96 14.20
CA ARG A 9 -1.02 10.81 13.25
C ARG A 9 -1.05 9.47 12.51
N ARG A 10 -1.47 8.38 13.16
CA ARG A 10 -1.66 7.09 12.47
C ARG A 10 -2.74 7.17 11.41
N VAL A 11 -3.86 7.84 11.69
CA VAL A 11 -4.96 8.02 10.73
C VAL A 11 -4.49 8.87 9.55
N GLU A 12 -3.83 10.00 9.82
CA GLU A 12 -3.25 10.88 8.81
C GLU A 12 -2.25 10.14 7.93
N MET A 13 -1.27 9.46 8.55
CA MET A 13 -0.26 8.67 7.84
C MET A 13 -0.90 7.59 6.96
N SER A 14 -1.93 6.90 7.46
CA SER A 14 -2.61 5.84 6.70
C SER A 14 -3.34 6.37 5.47
N ALA A 15 -3.94 7.56 5.58
CA ALA A 15 -4.61 8.22 4.47
C ALA A 15 -3.59 8.71 3.43
N VAL A 16 -2.56 9.44 3.86
CA VAL A 16 -1.54 9.98 2.96
C VAL A 16 -0.79 8.87 2.24
N LEU A 17 -0.46 7.78 2.93
CA LEU A 17 0.22 6.64 2.30
C LEU A 17 -0.68 5.86 1.34
N SER A 18 -2.00 5.89 1.53
CA SER A 18 -2.96 5.32 0.57
C SER A 18 -2.93 6.10 -0.74
N ASP A 19 -2.89 7.43 -0.67
CA ASP A 19 -2.78 8.28 -1.86
C ASP A 19 -1.39 8.13 -2.51
N ALA A 20 -0.34 8.11 -1.69
CA ALA A 20 1.04 7.99 -2.16
C ALA A 20 1.29 6.67 -2.92
N VAL A 21 0.78 5.54 -2.43
CA VAL A 21 0.94 4.25 -3.13
C VAL A 21 0.14 4.18 -4.43
N TYR A 22 -1.00 4.89 -4.49
CA TYR A 22 -1.82 4.96 -5.68
C TYR A 22 -1.16 5.79 -6.78
N ASP A 23 -0.60 6.95 -6.42
CA ASP A 23 0.17 7.75 -7.38
C ASP A 23 1.50 7.06 -7.77
N TYR A 24 2.12 6.32 -6.85
CA TYR A 24 3.26 5.46 -7.15
C TYR A 24 2.94 4.42 -8.23
N GLU A 25 1.82 3.69 -8.11
CA GLU A 25 1.34 2.76 -9.14
C GLU A 25 1.13 3.47 -10.49
N LYS A 26 0.50 4.66 -10.47
CA LYS A 26 0.27 5.46 -11.68
C LYS A 26 1.58 5.89 -12.36
N ALA A 27 2.60 6.23 -11.58
CA ALA A 27 3.90 6.60 -12.11
C ALA A 27 4.59 5.39 -12.78
N TYR A 28 4.45 4.18 -12.23
CA TYR A 28 4.95 2.96 -12.87
C TYR A 28 4.22 2.58 -14.14
N THR A 29 2.90 2.82 -14.20
CA THR A 29 2.07 2.55 -15.38
C THR A 29 2.14 3.65 -16.44
N GLY A 30 2.85 4.75 -16.16
CA GLY A 30 2.96 5.90 -17.06
C GLY A 30 1.70 6.77 -17.13
N ALA A 31 0.73 6.55 -16.25
CA ALA A 31 -0.49 7.36 -16.14
C ALA A 31 -0.23 8.76 -15.56
N ILE A 32 0.88 8.93 -14.82
CA ILE A 32 1.41 10.23 -14.41
C ILE A 32 2.90 10.31 -14.73
N GLU A 33 3.38 11.51 -15.04
CA GLU A 33 4.81 11.76 -15.26
C GLU A 33 5.54 11.91 -13.93
N GLY A 34 6.70 11.25 -13.80
CA GLY A 34 7.58 11.39 -12.66
C GLY A 34 8.24 10.06 -12.27
N ASP A 35 9.38 10.16 -11.58
CA ASP A 35 9.94 8.98 -10.90
C ASP A 35 8.99 8.57 -9.76
N PRO A 36 8.60 7.28 -9.66
CA PRO A 36 7.62 6.84 -8.68
C PRO A 36 7.99 7.17 -7.23
N GLU A 37 9.28 7.11 -6.87
CA GLU A 37 9.70 7.47 -5.50
C GLU A 37 9.58 8.98 -5.25
N THR A 38 9.84 9.79 -6.27
CA THR A 38 9.69 11.25 -6.18
C THR A 38 8.23 11.65 -5.97
N VAL A 39 7.31 11.00 -6.67
CA VAL A 39 5.85 11.20 -6.50
C VAL A 39 5.42 10.93 -5.05
N VAL A 40 5.88 9.82 -4.47
CA VAL A 40 5.59 9.46 -3.07
C VAL A 40 6.11 10.52 -2.11
N LYS A 41 7.35 10.98 -2.32
CA LYS A 41 7.97 12.02 -1.50
C LYS A 41 7.21 13.34 -1.60
N ASP A 42 6.71 13.69 -2.78
CA ASP A 42 5.92 14.90 -2.99
C ASP A 42 4.56 14.82 -2.28
N VAL A 43 3.87 13.67 -2.34
CA VAL A 43 2.62 13.45 -1.60
C VAL A 43 2.84 13.58 -0.09
N LEU A 44 3.87 12.92 0.45
CA LEU A 44 4.22 13.01 1.87
C LEU A 44 4.56 14.45 2.28
N ARG A 45 5.37 15.15 1.48
CA ARG A 45 5.75 16.55 1.74
C ARG A 45 4.53 17.48 1.71
N ASN A 46 3.63 17.31 0.75
CA ASN A 46 2.42 18.14 0.62
C ASN A 46 1.46 17.94 1.79
N ALA A 47 1.45 16.75 2.38
CA ALA A 47 0.73 16.45 3.61
C ALA A 47 1.43 16.96 4.89
N GLY A 48 2.59 17.62 4.78
CA GLY A 48 3.37 18.08 5.93
C GLY A 48 4.10 16.97 6.68
N ILE A 49 4.29 15.80 6.07
CA ILE A 49 5.06 14.70 6.63
C ILE A 49 6.52 14.86 6.18
N ASP A 50 7.38 15.27 7.11
CA ASP A 50 8.79 15.60 6.87
C ASP A 50 9.76 14.63 7.57
N ARG A 51 9.30 13.92 8.60
CA ARG A 51 10.09 13.00 9.42
C ARG A 51 9.73 11.54 9.16
N TYR A 52 10.19 11.02 8.03
CA TYR A 52 9.93 9.67 7.59
C TYR A 52 11.13 9.05 6.86
N GLU A 53 11.12 7.73 6.74
CA GLU A 53 12.05 6.96 5.92
C GLU A 53 11.25 5.99 5.05
N ILE A 54 11.48 6.00 3.74
CA ILE A 54 10.97 4.95 2.86
C ILE A 54 11.85 3.72 3.10
N VAL A 55 11.25 2.72 3.72
CA VAL A 55 11.88 1.48 4.17
C VAL A 55 12.13 0.54 2.99
N ASP A 56 11.09 0.37 2.19
CA ASP A 56 11.07 -0.55 1.07
C ASP A 56 9.94 -0.13 0.13
N LYS A 57 10.01 -0.57 -1.11
CA LYS A 57 9.01 -0.33 -2.15
C LYS A 57 9.01 -1.47 -3.16
N MET A 58 7.86 -1.72 -3.78
CA MET A 58 7.76 -2.68 -4.87
C MET A 58 6.67 -2.29 -5.86
N TYR A 59 6.89 -2.68 -7.11
CA TYR A 59 5.86 -2.77 -8.13
C TYR A 59 6.08 -4.07 -8.89
N ASP A 60 5.05 -4.91 -8.93
CA ASP A 60 5.07 -6.16 -9.69
C ASP A 60 4.17 -6.01 -10.93
N PRO A 61 4.75 -5.88 -12.14
CA PRO A 61 3.98 -5.65 -13.37
C PRO A 61 3.08 -6.84 -13.73
N ASP A 62 3.42 -8.06 -13.32
CA ASP A 62 2.65 -9.27 -13.65
C ASP A 62 1.35 -9.34 -12.86
N SER A 63 1.38 -9.02 -11.56
CA SER A 63 0.17 -8.97 -10.73
C SER A 63 -0.54 -7.61 -10.76
N GLY A 64 0.18 -6.53 -11.07
CA GLY A 64 -0.28 -5.14 -10.97
C GLY A 64 -0.31 -4.61 -9.53
N VAL A 65 0.46 -5.23 -8.62
CA VAL A 65 0.51 -4.87 -7.20
C VAL A 65 1.67 -3.91 -6.96
N ALA A 66 1.36 -2.78 -6.35
CA ALA A 66 2.35 -1.83 -5.85
C ALA A 66 2.31 -1.78 -4.32
N ALA A 67 3.45 -1.61 -3.68
CA ALA A 67 3.49 -1.42 -2.23
C ALA A 67 4.63 -0.51 -1.81
N ILE A 68 4.42 0.24 -0.73
CA ILE A 68 5.44 1.09 -0.11
C ILE A 68 5.39 0.87 1.38
N ALA A 69 6.57 0.71 1.99
CA ALA A 69 6.75 0.72 3.42
C ALA A 69 7.42 2.03 3.85
N VAL A 70 6.80 2.73 4.80
CA VAL A 70 7.31 3.99 5.35
C VAL A 70 7.41 3.89 6.85
N TYR A 71 8.57 4.24 7.39
CA TYR A 71 8.81 4.38 8.82
C TYR A 71 8.60 5.84 9.21
N ASP A 72 7.70 6.08 10.16
CA ASP A 72 7.46 7.39 10.73
C ASP A 72 8.30 7.58 12.00
N GLU A 73 9.20 8.57 11.99
CA GLU A 73 10.09 8.80 13.12
C GLU A 73 9.35 9.33 14.36
N LEU A 74 8.17 9.93 14.19
CA LEU A 74 7.42 10.49 15.31
C LEU A 74 6.62 9.41 16.04
N THR A 75 5.92 8.53 15.33
CA THR A 75 5.20 7.41 15.96
C THR A 75 6.11 6.22 16.28
N LYS A 76 7.30 6.17 15.65
CA LYS A 76 8.26 5.06 15.68
C LYS A 76 7.67 3.76 15.11
N GLU A 77 6.82 3.89 14.10
CA GLU A 77 6.07 2.78 13.50
C GLU A 77 6.33 2.69 12.01
N THR A 78 6.32 1.46 11.50
CA THR A 78 6.33 1.21 10.07
C THR A 78 4.91 0.99 9.59
N TYR A 79 4.58 1.66 8.50
CA TYR A 79 3.31 1.57 7.79
C TYR A 79 3.58 0.95 6.45
N ILE A 80 2.73 0.01 6.05
CA ILE A 80 2.78 -0.53 4.70
C ILE A 80 1.50 -0.13 3.98
N SER A 81 1.65 0.42 2.79
CA SER A 81 0.54 0.74 1.92
C SER A 81 0.60 -0.11 0.66
N TYR A 82 -0.54 -0.64 0.24
CA TYR A 82 -0.68 -1.43 -0.97
C TYR A 82 -1.63 -0.73 -1.96
N ALA A 83 -1.27 -0.75 -3.23
CA ALA A 83 -2.15 -0.46 -4.35
C ALA A 83 -2.23 -1.69 -5.26
N GLY A 84 -3.38 -1.87 -5.89
CA GLY A 84 -3.62 -3.00 -6.76
C GLY A 84 -4.59 -2.60 -7.86
N THR A 85 -4.04 -2.52 -9.07
CA THR A 85 -4.68 -2.39 -10.38
C THR A 85 -5.92 -1.49 -10.45
N ASN A 86 -5.66 -0.24 -10.85
CA ASN A 86 -6.55 0.51 -11.72
C ASN A 86 -6.91 -0.32 -12.98
N MET A 87 -8.17 -0.72 -13.12
CA MET A 87 -8.74 -1.24 -14.38
C MET A 87 -8.92 -0.17 -15.47
N GLU A 88 -8.45 1.06 -15.27
CA GLU A 88 -8.75 2.19 -16.17
C GLU A 88 -7.71 2.41 -17.28
N ALA A 89 -6.59 1.67 -17.28
CA ALA A 89 -5.54 1.86 -18.30
C ALA A 89 -5.74 1.03 -19.59
N ASP A 90 -6.73 0.13 -19.64
CA ASP A 90 -7.16 -0.53 -20.88
C ASP A 90 -8.57 -0.04 -21.26
N GLY A 91 -8.63 0.77 -22.33
CA GLY A 91 -9.86 1.38 -22.81
C GLY A 91 -10.95 0.36 -23.12
N HIS A 92 -12.17 0.69 -22.69
CA HIS A 92 -13.43 -0.01 -22.98
C HIS A 92 -13.60 -1.41 -22.37
N LYS A 93 -14.05 -1.46 -21.11
CA LYS A 93 -15.34 -2.08 -20.72
C LYS A 93 -15.61 -1.98 -19.23
N ASP A 94 -16.74 -1.35 -18.90
CA ASP A 94 -17.61 -1.64 -17.77
C ASP A 94 -17.01 -1.53 -16.34
N ILE A 95 -17.00 -0.29 -15.87
CA ILE A 95 -16.72 0.25 -14.53
C ILE A 95 -17.51 -0.43 -13.36
N ASN A 96 -18.28 -1.51 -13.55
CA ASN A 96 -19.18 -2.05 -12.51
C ASN A 96 -19.23 -3.59 -12.34
N VAL A 97 -18.36 -4.40 -12.97
CA VAL A 97 -18.55 -5.88 -12.94
C VAL A 97 -17.54 -6.68 -12.09
N ASP A 98 -16.29 -6.24 -11.89
CA ASP A 98 -15.24 -7.16 -11.39
C ASP A 98 -15.03 -7.22 -9.87
N ALA A 99 -15.53 -6.24 -9.10
CA ALA A 99 -15.52 -6.35 -7.63
C ALA A 99 -16.38 -7.53 -7.12
N ALA A 100 -17.32 -8.03 -7.93
CA ALA A 100 -18.25 -9.09 -7.58
C ALA A 100 -17.87 -10.48 -8.12
N ILE A 101 -17.10 -10.59 -9.21
CA ILE A 101 -16.65 -11.89 -9.76
C ILE A 101 -15.33 -12.35 -9.13
N GLY A 102 -14.44 -11.41 -8.76
CA GLY A 102 -13.12 -11.69 -8.21
C GLY A 102 -13.09 -12.37 -6.83
N LEU A 103 -14.21 -12.44 -6.11
CA LEU A 103 -14.32 -13.08 -4.79
C LEU A 103 -14.33 -14.63 -4.85
N ASN A 104 -14.59 -15.24 -6.01
CA ASN A 104 -14.84 -16.69 -6.11
C ASN A 104 -13.66 -17.53 -6.57
N ASP A 105 -12.58 -16.93 -7.08
CA ASP A 105 -11.42 -17.69 -7.57
C ASP A 105 -10.24 -17.57 -6.60
N THR A 106 -10.38 -18.26 -5.47
CA THR A 106 -9.42 -18.26 -4.34
C THR A 106 -7.96 -18.57 -4.74
N LEU A 107 -7.74 -19.24 -5.88
CA LEU A 107 -6.41 -19.54 -6.41
C LEU A 107 -5.78 -18.32 -7.10
N TYR A 108 -6.54 -17.63 -7.97
CA TYR A 108 -6.10 -16.39 -8.62
C TYR A 108 -5.78 -15.29 -7.60
N LEU A 109 -6.62 -15.17 -6.57
CA LEU A 109 -6.40 -14.25 -5.45
C LEU A 109 -5.21 -14.63 -4.56
N LYS A 110 -4.83 -15.91 -4.47
CA LYS A 110 -3.64 -16.35 -3.73
C LYS A 110 -2.36 -16.02 -4.48
N GLU A 111 -2.32 -16.29 -5.78
CA GLU A 111 -1.14 -16.01 -6.61
C GLU A 111 -0.88 -14.50 -6.71
N LYS A 112 -1.92 -13.69 -6.92
CA LYS A 112 -1.79 -12.21 -6.94
C LYS A 112 -1.49 -11.57 -5.58
N ASN A 113 -1.73 -12.28 -4.47
CA ASN A 113 -1.38 -11.78 -3.14
C ASN A 113 0.03 -12.15 -2.71
N LYS A 114 0.69 -13.08 -3.41
CA LYS A 114 2.04 -13.51 -3.06
C LYS A 114 3.04 -12.33 -3.05
N PRO A 115 3.06 -11.42 -4.05
CA PRO A 115 3.94 -10.25 -3.99
C PRO A 115 3.69 -9.37 -2.76
N ALA A 116 2.42 -9.16 -2.37
CA ALA A 116 2.08 -8.37 -1.20
C ALA A 116 2.53 -9.05 0.12
N LEU A 117 2.36 -10.37 0.23
CA LEU A 117 2.83 -11.16 1.38
C LEU A 117 4.35 -11.18 1.47
N ASP A 118 5.03 -11.41 0.35
CA ASP A 118 6.50 -11.43 0.28
C ASP A 118 7.07 -10.04 0.63
N PHE A 119 6.38 -8.96 0.27
CA PHE A 119 6.75 -7.60 0.68
C PHE A 119 6.58 -7.36 2.17
N TYR A 120 5.46 -7.81 2.75
CA TYR A 120 5.27 -7.77 4.20
C TYR A 120 6.41 -8.49 4.93
N ASP A 121 6.73 -9.71 4.49
CA ASP A 121 7.82 -10.53 5.05
C ASP A 121 9.18 -9.84 4.97
N ARG A 122 9.48 -9.20 3.84
CA ARG A 122 10.73 -8.41 3.68
C ARG A 122 10.80 -7.26 4.68
N VAL A 123 9.71 -6.54 4.86
CA VAL A 123 9.66 -5.40 5.78
C VAL A 123 9.74 -5.88 7.23
N GLU A 124 9.05 -6.97 7.58
CA GLU A 124 9.11 -7.58 8.91
C GLU A 124 10.53 -8.11 9.21
N ALA A 125 11.16 -8.81 8.25
CA ALA A 125 12.52 -9.32 8.36
C ALA A 125 13.58 -8.23 8.53
N SER A 126 13.28 -6.98 8.14
CA SER A 126 14.14 -5.82 8.42
C SER A 126 14.18 -5.41 9.90
N GLY A 127 13.45 -6.12 10.77
CA GLY A 127 13.38 -5.86 12.21
C GLY A 127 12.39 -4.76 12.59
N ARG A 128 11.46 -4.43 11.70
CA ARG A 128 10.52 -3.32 11.85
C ARG A 128 9.14 -3.82 12.30
N TYR A 129 8.61 -3.17 13.34
CA TYR A 129 7.24 -3.42 13.80
C TYR A 129 6.24 -2.71 12.88
N ILE A 130 5.42 -3.50 12.18
CA ILE A 130 4.42 -3.02 11.22
C ILE A 130 3.13 -2.72 11.98
N SER A 131 2.81 -1.44 12.15
CA SER A 131 1.66 -1.02 12.96
C SER A 131 0.35 -0.98 12.19
N THR A 132 0.38 -0.69 10.89
CA THR A 132 -0.82 -0.55 10.06
C THR A 132 -0.50 -0.91 8.62
N THR A 133 -1.36 -1.72 8.02
CA THR A 133 -1.42 -1.93 6.58
C THR A 133 -2.60 -1.13 6.01
N THR A 134 -2.36 -0.21 5.09
CA THR A 134 -3.38 0.63 4.42
C THR A 134 -3.39 0.34 2.92
N GLY A 135 -4.39 0.83 2.18
CA GLY A 135 -4.40 0.71 0.72
C GLY A 135 -5.60 1.37 0.07
N HIS A 136 -5.55 1.51 -1.26
CA HIS A 136 -6.61 2.08 -2.09
C HIS A 136 -7.26 1.00 -2.96
N SER A 137 -8.59 0.99 -3.11
CA SER A 137 -9.36 0.00 -3.88
C SER A 137 -9.01 -1.47 -3.50
N TYR A 138 -8.42 -2.26 -4.40
CA TYR A 138 -7.99 -3.64 -4.14
C TYR A 138 -6.87 -3.74 -3.08
N GLY A 139 -6.11 -2.65 -2.88
CA GLY A 139 -5.12 -2.53 -1.81
C GLY A 139 -5.72 -2.59 -0.40
N VAL A 140 -6.99 -2.20 -0.22
CA VAL A 140 -7.72 -2.38 1.06
C VAL A 140 -7.96 -3.87 1.34
N PHE A 141 -8.29 -4.65 0.30
CA PHE A 141 -8.49 -6.09 0.44
C PHE A 141 -7.17 -6.82 0.71
N GLN A 142 -6.08 -6.42 0.04
CA GLN A 142 -4.75 -6.99 0.27
C GLN A 142 -4.22 -6.66 1.67
N SER A 143 -4.31 -5.40 2.09
CA SER A 143 -3.93 -4.99 3.44
C SER A 143 -4.75 -5.72 4.52
N GLY A 144 -6.07 -5.86 4.31
CA GLY A 144 -6.93 -6.65 5.18
C GLY A 144 -6.56 -8.14 5.24
N ARG A 145 -6.24 -8.78 4.12
CA ARG A 145 -5.81 -10.19 4.08
C ARG A 145 -4.44 -10.41 4.72
N VAL A 146 -3.46 -9.54 4.46
CA VAL A 146 -2.15 -9.60 5.11
C VAL A 146 -2.31 -9.45 6.62
N ALA A 147 -3.12 -8.49 7.08
CA ALA A 147 -3.42 -8.32 8.50
C ALA A 147 -4.10 -9.56 9.10
N LEU A 148 -5.07 -10.19 8.42
CA LEU A 148 -5.73 -11.41 8.90
C LEU A 148 -4.80 -12.63 8.92
N GLU A 149 -4.02 -12.85 7.87
CA GLU A 149 -3.08 -13.99 7.79
C GLU A 149 -1.94 -13.84 8.82
N ARG A 150 -1.60 -12.62 9.23
CA ARG A 150 -0.54 -12.34 10.22
C ARG A 150 -1.05 -12.16 11.66
N GLN A 151 -2.26 -11.64 11.89
CA GLN A 151 -2.88 -11.60 13.23
C GLN A 151 -3.26 -12.97 13.77
N VAL A 152 -3.49 -13.97 12.90
CA VAL A 152 -3.79 -15.35 13.34
C VAL A 152 -2.52 -16.08 13.83
N LEU A 153 -1.33 -15.49 13.66
CA LEU A 153 -0.05 -16.09 14.06
C LEU A 153 0.66 -15.35 15.22
N SER A 154 0.02 -14.37 15.87
CA SER A 154 0.56 -13.70 17.07
C SER A 154 0.18 -14.39 18.38
#